data_AF-A0A5J4QV64-F1
#
_entry.id   AF-A0A5J4QV64-F1
#
_cell.length_a   1.000
_cell.length_b   1.000
_cell.length_c   1.000
_cell.angle_alpha   90.00
_cell.angle_beta   90.00
_cell.angle_gamma   90.00
#
_symmetry.space_group_name_H-M   'P 1'
#
loop_
_entity.id
_entity.type
_entity.pdbx_description
1 polymer ?
#
loop_
_entity_poly.entity_id
_entity_poly.type
_entity_poly.pdbx_seq_one_letter_code
_entity_poly.pdbx_strand_id
1 'polypeptide(L)' 'RQYIPKKEVFTNYTDKQILDIQYKLNRRPRKLLNFEEPFSMFHKMLNNKVAFNT' A
#
# COMPACT_ATOMS: atom_id res chain seq x y z
N ARG A 1 3.46 6.42 -12.43
CA ARG A 1 2.61 6.31 -11.24
C ARG A 1 1.16 6.46 -11.72
N GLN A 2 0.23 5.63 -11.24
CA GLN A 2 -1.14 5.59 -11.78
C GLN A 2 -2.03 6.70 -11.20
N TYR A 3 -1.86 7.07 -9.94
CA TYR A 3 -2.74 8.01 -9.24
C TYR A 3 -2.17 9.42 -9.09
N ILE A 4 -0.85 9.55 -8.95
CA ILE A 4 -0.14 10.84 -8.86
C ILE A 4 0.92 10.85 -9.95
N PRO A 5 0.88 11.77 -10.92
CA PRO A 5 1.89 11.82 -11.98
C PRO A 5 3.33 11.88 -11.46
N LYS A 6 4.30 11.53 -12.31
CA LYS A 6 5.70 11.77 -11.97
C LYS A 6 5.94 13.28 -11.96
N LYS A 7 6.83 13.76 -11.07
CA LYS A 7 7.19 15.19 -10.86
C LYS A 7 6.13 16.07 -10.18
N GLU A 8 4.95 15.54 -9.88
CA GLU A 8 3.99 16.19 -8.98
C GLU A 8 4.45 16.10 -7.52
N VAL A 9 4.17 17.16 -6.75
CA VAL A 9 4.43 17.24 -5.31
C VAL A 9 3.20 16.80 -4.51
N PHE A 10 3.41 16.12 -3.38
CA PHE A 10 2.30 15.60 -2.56
C PHE A 10 1.45 16.69 -1.91
N THR A 11 1.99 17.89 -1.72
CA THR A 11 1.28 19.06 -1.16
C THR A 11 0.09 19.50 -2.00
N ASN A 12 0.04 19.09 -3.28
CA ASN A 12 -1.10 19.39 -4.18
C ASN A 12 -2.31 18.48 -3.92
N TYR A 13 -2.17 17.47 -3.06
CA TYR A 13 -3.21 16.49 -2.77
C TYR A 13 -3.61 16.60 -1.31
N THR A 14 -4.90 16.43 -1.05
CA THR A 14 -5.42 16.38 0.32
C THR A 14 -5.07 15.04 0.96
N ASP A 15 -4.96 15.02 2.29
CA ASP A 15 -4.73 13.77 3.03
C ASP A 15 -5.78 12.71 2.71
N LYS A 16 -7.04 13.12 2.50
CA LYS A 16 -8.12 12.22 2.09
C LYS A 16 -7.84 11.57 0.72
N GLN A 17 -7.35 12.33 -0.26
CA GLN A 17 -6.98 11.78 -1.57
C GLN A 17 -5.81 10.81 -1.45
N ILE A 18 -4.80 11.15 -0.65
CA ILE A 18 -3.64 10.28 -0.40
C ILE A 18 -4.08 8.98 0.28
N LEU A 19 -4.96 9.08 1.27
CA LEU A 19 -5.52 7.94 1.99
C LEU A 19 -6.31 7.02 1.05
N ASP A 20 -7.17 7.57 0.20
CA ASP A 20 -7.93 6.80 -0.79
C ASP A 20 -7.02 6.06 -1.78
N ILE A 21 -5.93 6.70 -2.20
CA ILE A 21 -4.90 6.10 -3.05
C ILE A 21 -4.18 4.96 -2.32
N GLN A 22 -3.80 5.18 -1.06
CA GLN A 22 -3.17 4.17 -0.22
C GLN A 22 -4.06 2.94 -0.05
N TYR A 23 -5.35 3.13 0.26
CA TYR A 23 -6.32 2.04 0.37
C TYR A 23 -6.41 1.23 -0.92
N LYS A 24 -6.53 1.90 -2.08
CA LYS A 24 -6.57 1.23 -3.39
C LYS A 24 -5.30 0.43 -3.67
N LEU A 25 -4.13 0.98 -3.34
CA LEU A 25 -2.85 0.29 -3.56
C LEU A 25 -2.66 -0.93 -2.66
N ASN A 26 -3.14 -0.85 -1.41
CA ASN A 26 -3.04 -1.90 -0.40
C ASN A 26 -4.04 -3.05 -0.64
N ARG A 27 -5.18 -2.77 -1.27
CA ARG A 27 -6.19 -3.75 -1.69
C ARG A 27 -5.97 -4.31 -3.10
N ARG A 28 -4.93 -3.88 -3.81
CA ARG A 28 -4.70 -4.33 -5.19
C ARG A 28 -4.02 -5.70 -5.21
N PRO A 29 -4.60 -6.73 -5.85
CA PRO A 29 -3.98 -8.04 -5.97
C PRO A 29 -2.65 -7.94 -6.71
N ARG A 30 -1.59 -8.54 -6.17
CA ARG A 30 -0.25 -8.51 -6.76
C ARG A 30 0.13 -9.88 -7.30
N LYS A 31 0.51 -9.95 -8.58
CA LYS A 31 1.00 -11.20 -9.20
C LYS A 31 2.15 -11.84 -8.41
N LEU A 32 3.07 -11.02 -7.87
CA LEU A 32 4.17 -11.49 -7.03
C LEU A 32 3.71 -12.14 -5.72
N LEU A 33 2.55 -11.75 -5.20
CA LEU A 33 1.93 -12.33 -4.02
C LEU A 33 0.89 -13.40 -4.39
N ASN A 34 1.03 -14.06 -5.54
CA ASN A 34 0.04 -15.01 -6.07
C ASN A 34 -1.37 -14.43 -6.15
N PHE A 35 -1.47 -13.16 -6.55
CA PHE A 35 -2.70 -12.36 -6.59
C PHE A 35 -3.36 -12.06 -5.25
N GLU A 36 -2.66 -12.26 -4.13
CA GLU A 36 -3.11 -11.74 -2.82
C GLU A 36 -2.96 -10.22 -2.72
N GLU A 37 -3.75 -9.63 -1.83
CA GLU A 37 -3.66 -8.22 -1.46
C GLU A 37 -2.47 -7.99 -0.52
N PRO A 38 -1.65 -6.94 -0.76
CA PRO A 38 -0.57 -6.54 0.14
C PRO A 38 -1.02 -6.37 1.59
N PHE A 39 -2.21 -5.78 1.80
CA PHE A 39 -2.78 -5.58 3.14
C PHE A 39 -2.99 -6.91 3.88
N SER A 40 -3.59 -7.89 3.20
CA SER A 40 -3.84 -9.23 3.75
C SER A 40 -2.51 -9.93 4.08
N MET A 41 -1.55 -9.89 3.17
CA MET A 41 -0.24 -10.50 3.35
C MET A 41 0.51 -9.91 4.55
N PHE A 42 0.48 -8.58 4.71
CA PHE A 42 1.10 -7.91 5.85
C PHE A 42 0.52 -8.39 7.19
N HIS A 43 -0.81 -8.47 7.32
CA HIS A 43 -1.44 -8.97 8.55
C HIS A 43 -1.12 -10.46 8.81
N LYS A 44 -1.04 -11.29 7.76
CA LYS A 44 -0.58 -12.68 7.88
C LYS A 44 0.86 -12.75 8.42
N MET A 45 1.74 -11.83 7.99
CA MET A 45 3.10 -11.75 8.51
C MET A 45 3.16 -11.34 9.98
N LEU A 46 2.31 -10.40 10.43
CA LEU A 46 2.26 -10.00 11.84
C LEU A 46 1.80 -11.11 12.79
N ASN A 47 0.90 -11.98 12.32
CA ASN A 47 0.46 -13.14 13.10
C ASN A 47 1.57 -14.19 13.24
N ASN A 48 2.52 -14.19 12.32
CA ASN A 48 3.75 -14.97 12.47
C ASN A 48 4.71 -14.17 13.36
N LYS A 49 5.43 -14.83 14.29
CA LYS A 49 6.44 -14.15 15.11
C LYS A 49 7.60 -13.69 14.23
N VAL A 50 7.48 -12.50 13.67
CA VAL A 50 8.50 -11.85 12.85
C VAL A 50 9.15 -10.73 13.67
N ALA A 51 10.48 -10.69 13.67
CA ALA A 51 11.21 -9.61 14.32
C ALA A 51 11.21 -8.39 13.40
N PHE A 52 10.67 -7.27 13.88
CA PHE A 52 10.88 -5.97 13.26
C PHE A 52 12.06 -5.29 13.97
N ASN A 53 13.04 -4.84 13.19
CA ASN A 53 14.13 -4.03 13.73
C ASN A 53 13.62 -2.59 13.86
N THR A 54 13.48 -2.12 15.09
CA THR A 54 13.20 -0.71 15.45
C THR A 54 14.42 0.16 15.32
#